data_AF-A0A151QN31-F1
#
_entry.id   AF-A0A151QN31-F1
#
_cell.length_a   1.000
_cell.length_b   1.000
_cell.length_c   1.000
_cell.angle_alpha   90.00
_cell.angle_beta   90.00
_cell.angle_gamma   90.00
#
_symmetry.space_group_name_H-M   'P 1'
#
loop_
_entity.id
_entity.type
_entity.pdbx_description
1 polymer ?
#
loop_
_entity_poly.entity_id
_entity_poly.type
_entity_poly.pdbx_seq_one_letter_code
_entity_poly.pdbx_strand_id
1 'polypeptide(L)'
;RYDVALGINTLGVKYVLNFAKSCIKLPTYQPVTYVCGDGGLILEDPCQMGVSLNGVSGLDIDMEKKIVENKLYELRQEGATENDVKMAMKDLGIERAIEYGWPNTYVFTKAMGEMFVETLKENMSVVIVRPTVVTGTYREPFPGWVEGVRTVDSFFMAYSKGKLACYPANNNAIVDTIPADMVVNAIITSMVAHAIIKGNKVFLSTTSNNTITITYITMNEFKHTSFLLDRILKRFSRLFGLNTNFTFLFQFIKRFRNKIKCHHSFNRIQGLELVNAVFFRYFQGTYHDIKRKIHSMMRLVDLYKPYLSFNGVFDNMNIEKLQIAASQGGVEMDLFYFDPKMIEWDDYFTNVHIPGVVKCVLK
;
A
#
# COMPACT_ATOMS: atom_id res chain seq x y z
N ARG A 1 0.65 10.99 -11.09
CA ARG A 1 0.08 12.14 -11.80
C ARG A 1 -1.41 11.88 -11.96
N TYR A 2 -2.26 12.89 -11.78
CA TYR A 2 -3.71 12.70 -11.79
C TYR A 2 -4.25 12.30 -13.16
N ASP A 3 -3.79 12.95 -14.22
CA ASP A 3 -4.13 12.61 -15.61
C ASP A 3 -3.94 11.12 -15.94
N VAL A 4 -2.78 10.56 -15.60
CA VAL A 4 -2.47 9.15 -15.83
C VAL A 4 -3.34 8.25 -14.94
N ALA A 5 -3.51 8.60 -13.67
CA ALA A 5 -4.30 7.80 -12.73
C ALA A 5 -5.79 7.78 -13.11
N LEU A 6 -6.37 8.92 -13.48
CA LEU A 6 -7.74 9.04 -13.96
C LEU A 6 -7.93 8.27 -15.28
N GLY A 7 -6.98 8.42 -16.22
CA GLY A 7 -6.99 7.69 -17.48
C GLY A 7 -6.99 6.16 -17.30
N ILE A 8 -6.12 5.64 -16.42
CA ILE A 8 -5.94 4.20 -16.23
C ILE A 8 -7.00 3.62 -15.28
N ASN A 9 -7.13 4.17 -14.07
CA ASN A 9 -7.93 3.55 -13.01
C ASN A 9 -9.41 3.86 -13.12
N THR A 10 -9.79 4.94 -13.84
CA THR A 10 -11.19 5.37 -13.97
C THR A 10 -11.68 5.15 -15.39
N LEU A 11 -11.13 5.86 -16.38
CA LEU A 11 -11.57 5.77 -17.77
C LEU A 11 -11.24 4.40 -18.39
N GLY A 12 -10.11 3.80 -18.04
CA GLY A 12 -9.74 2.45 -18.44
C GLY A 12 -10.84 1.42 -18.13
N VAL A 13 -11.51 1.56 -16.99
CA VAL A 13 -12.61 0.69 -16.57
C VAL A 13 -13.81 0.83 -17.51
N LYS A 14 -14.19 2.08 -17.83
CA LYS A 14 -15.25 2.36 -18.80
C LYS A 14 -14.95 1.71 -20.15
N TYR A 15 -13.71 1.77 -20.63
CA TYR A 15 -13.31 1.15 -21.89
C TYR A 15 -13.34 -0.38 -21.83
N VAL A 16 -12.82 -0.98 -20.75
CA VAL A 16 -12.85 -2.44 -20.55
C VAL A 16 -14.29 -2.95 -20.47
N LEU A 17 -15.18 -2.27 -19.74
CA LEU A 17 -16.60 -2.61 -19.67
C LEU A 17 -17.26 -2.52 -21.05
N ASN A 18 -17.05 -1.43 -21.79
CA ASN A 18 -17.62 -1.28 -23.13
C ASN A 18 -17.13 -2.38 -24.09
N PHE A 19 -15.85 -2.74 -24.01
CA PHE A 19 -15.31 -3.86 -24.78
C PHE A 19 -15.99 -5.17 -24.37
N ALA A 20 -16.06 -5.46 -23.08
CA ALA A 20 -16.63 -6.71 -22.57
C ALA A 20 -18.13 -6.86 -22.84
N LYS A 21 -18.91 -5.75 -22.93
CA LYS A 21 -20.30 -5.78 -23.42
C LYS A 21 -20.43 -6.32 -24.84
N SER A 22 -19.40 -6.11 -25.66
CA SER A 22 -19.36 -6.65 -27.03
C SER A 22 -19.01 -8.14 -27.04
N CYS A 23 -18.67 -8.74 -25.90
CA CYS A 23 -18.30 -10.14 -25.77
C CYS A 23 -19.44 -10.96 -25.15
N ILE A 24 -20.01 -11.89 -25.93
CA ILE A 24 -21.21 -12.66 -25.56
C ILE A 24 -21.00 -13.61 -24.35
N LYS A 25 -19.76 -13.90 -23.95
CA LYS A 25 -19.43 -14.95 -22.95
C LYS A 25 -18.38 -14.59 -21.89
N LEU A 26 -17.98 -13.33 -21.75
CA LEU A 26 -16.87 -12.97 -20.85
C LEU A 26 -17.38 -12.38 -19.52
N PRO A 27 -17.15 -13.05 -18.36
CA PRO A 27 -17.26 -12.38 -17.07
C PRO A 27 -16.17 -11.31 -16.97
N THR A 28 -16.53 -10.12 -16.49
CA THR A 28 -15.57 -9.01 -16.35
C THR A 28 -15.19 -8.83 -14.89
N TYR A 29 -13.90 -8.56 -14.66
CA TYR A 29 -13.33 -8.49 -13.34
C TYR A 29 -12.57 -7.17 -13.16
N GLN A 30 -12.82 -6.47 -12.05
CA GLN A 30 -12.17 -5.21 -11.75
C GLN A 30 -11.60 -5.23 -10.32
N PRO A 31 -10.26 -5.28 -10.16
CA PRO A 31 -9.67 -5.12 -8.84
C PRO A 31 -9.68 -3.64 -8.44
N VAL A 32 -10.31 -3.34 -7.30
CA VAL A 32 -10.39 -2.00 -6.73
C VAL A 32 -9.68 -2.02 -5.39
N THR A 33 -8.65 -1.20 -5.20
CA THR A 33 -8.02 -1.11 -3.88
C THR A 33 -8.86 -0.19 -3.02
N TYR A 34 -9.24 -0.69 -1.85
CA TYR A 34 -10.09 0.05 -0.94
C TYR A 34 -9.25 0.91 0.02
N VAL A 35 -9.65 2.18 0.21
CA VAL A 35 -9.30 2.92 1.41
C VAL A 35 -10.53 3.70 1.86
N CYS A 36 -11.02 3.33 3.04
CA CYS A 36 -12.17 3.97 3.67
C CYS A 36 -11.81 5.33 4.26
N GLY A 37 -12.86 6.08 4.58
CA GLY A 37 -12.82 7.20 5.51
C GLY A 37 -12.61 6.72 6.94
N ASP A 38 -13.36 7.29 7.89
CA ASP A 38 -13.10 7.06 9.31
C ASP A 38 -13.24 5.58 9.72
N GLY A 39 -12.44 5.19 10.72
CA GLY A 39 -12.31 3.81 11.20
C GLY A 39 -13.61 3.18 11.74
N GLY A 40 -13.55 1.90 12.09
CA GLY A 40 -14.70 1.08 12.48
C GLY A 40 -14.88 -0.15 11.58
N LEU A 41 -16.06 -0.77 11.60
CA LEU A 41 -16.41 -1.83 10.67
C LEU A 41 -16.72 -1.22 9.30
N ILE A 42 -15.98 -1.65 8.28
CA ILE A 42 -16.18 -1.18 6.92
C ILE A 42 -16.94 -2.24 6.13
N LEU A 43 -18.14 -1.90 5.70
CA LEU A 43 -18.99 -2.79 4.92
C LEU A 43 -18.56 -2.84 3.44
N GLU A 44 -18.93 -3.92 2.77
CA GLU A 44 -18.67 -4.15 1.34
C GLU A 44 -19.67 -3.41 0.43
N ASP A 45 -19.92 -2.13 0.71
CA ASP A 45 -20.88 -1.33 -0.03
C ASP A 45 -20.30 -0.79 -1.35
N PRO A 46 -21.07 -0.76 -2.46
CA PRO A 46 -20.64 -0.16 -3.73
C PRO A 46 -20.30 1.32 -3.60
N CYS A 47 -19.29 1.78 -4.34
CA CYS A 47 -19.12 3.20 -4.62
C CYS A 47 -20.22 3.68 -5.59
N GLN A 48 -21.18 4.45 -5.07
CA GLN A 48 -22.26 5.00 -5.89
C GLN A 48 -21.80 6.21 -6.70
N MET A 49 -22.30 6.34 -7.94
CA MET A 49 -21.96 7.46 -8.82
C MET A 49 -22.29 8.80 -8.17
N GLY A 50 -21.30 9.69 -8.14
CA GLY A 50 -21.42 11.04 -7.61
C GLY A 50 -21.48 11.16 -6.08
N VAL A 51 -21.38 10.04 -5.35
CA VAL A 51 -21.31 10.04 -3.88
C VAL A 51 -19.85 10.08 -3.45
N SER A 52 -19.46 11.15 -2.74
CA SER A 52 -18.11 11.26 -2.17
C SER A 52 -17.98 10.53 -0.84
N LEU A 53 -16.74 10.24 -0.43
CA LEU A 53 -16.46 9.54 0.82
C LEU A 53 -16.83 10.38 2.06
N ASN A 54 -16.67 11.70 1.97
CA ASN A 54 -16.97 12.65 3.05
C ASN A 54 -18.38 13.30 2.93
N GLY A 55 -19.21 12.86 1.99
CA GLY A 55 -20.57 13.40 1.77
C GLY A 55 -20.65 14.74 1.03
N VAL A 56 -19.52 15.34 0.62
CA VAL A 56 -19.48 16.50 -0.27
C VAL A 56 -20.13 16.18 -1.62
N SER A 57 -21.14 16.97 -1.99
CA SER A 57 -21.81 16.87 -3.28
C SER A 57 -20.95 17.40 -4.43
N GLY A 58 -21.25 16.95 -5.65
CA GLY A 58 -20.67 17.53 -6.88
C GLY A 58 -19.46 16.76 -7.42
N LEU A 59 -19.25 15.51 -7.00
CA LEU A 59 -18.32 14.62 -7.68
C LEU A 59 -18.91 14.22 -9.04
N ASP A 60 -18.29 14.66 -10.12
CA ASP A 60 -18.68 14.31 -11.49
C ASP A 60 -17.42 13.90 -12.28
N ILE A 61 -17.38 12.65 -12.74
CA ILE A 61 -16.19 12.08 -13.39
C ILE A 61 -15.88 12.78 -14.73
N ASP A 62 -16.90 13.19 -15.48
CA ASP A 62 -16.71 13.91 -16.74
C ASP A 62 -16.21 15.34 -16.47
N MET A 63 -16.61 15.95 -15.36
CA MET A 63 -16.06 17.22 -14.90
C MET A 63 -14.60 17.08 -14.43
N GLU A 64 -14.25 16.05 -13.67
CA GLU A 64 -12.85 15.76 -13.29
C GLU A 64 -11.96 15.62 -14.54
N LYS A 65 -12.47 14.93 -15.56
CA LYS A 65 -11.77 14.80 -16.83
C LYS A 65 -11.53 16.16 -17.49
N LYS A 66 -12.54 17.03 -17.54
CA LYS A 66 -12.41 18.39 -18.08
C LYS A 66 -11.41 19.24 -17.29
N ILE A 67 -11.42 19.14 -15.96
CA ILE A 67 -10.45 19.83 -15.08
C ILE A 67 -9.03 19.42 -15.45
N VAL A 68 -8.78 18.12 -15.59
CA VAL A 68 -7.47 17.58 -16.01
C VAL A 68 -7.08 18.08 -17.41
N GLU A 69 -7.99 18.01 -18.38
CA GLU A 69 -7.74 18.43 -19.76
C GLU A 69 -7.42 19.92 -19.86
N ASN A 70 -8.20 20.77 -19.18
CA ASN A 70 -7.96 22.20 -19.11
C ASN A 70 -6.62 22.52 -18.45
N LYS A 71 -6.30 21.84 -17.34
CA LYS A 71 -5.03 22.09 -16.66
C LYS A 71 -3.82 21.69 -17.49
N LEU A 72 -3.91 20.57 -18.21
CA LEU A 72 -2.87 20.16 -19.16
C LEU A 72 -2.76 21.14 -20.33
N TYR A 73 -3.88 21.68 -20.81
CA TYR A 73 -3.88 22.70 -21.87
C TYR A 73 -3.19 23.99 -21.41
N GLU A 74 -3.52 24.51 -20.22
CA GLU A 74 -2.87 25.68 -19.62
C GLU A 74 -1.35 25.49 -19.52
N LEU A 75 -0.91 24.38 -18.94
CA LEU A 75 0.52 24.08 -18.77
C LEU A 75 1.27 23.99 -20.11
N ARG A 76 0.61 23.50 -21.17
CA ARG A 76 1.18 23.50 -22.52
C ARG A 76 1.32 24.91 -23.09
N GLN A 77 0.34 25.78 -22.88
CA GLN A 77 0.41 27.18 -23.34
C GLN A 77 1.51 27.97 -22.61
N GLU A 78 1.75 27.65 -21.35
CA GLU A 78 2.83 28.24 -20.54
C GLU A 78 4.23 27.70 -20.90
N GLY A 79 4.33 26.71 -21.79
CA GLY A 79 5.59 26.07 -22.14
C GLY A 79 6.20 25.26 -20.99
N ALA A 80 5.37 24.74 -20.08
CA ALA A 80 5.80 24.00 -18.91
C ALA A 80 6.60 22.75 -19.29
N THR A 81 7.65 22.43 -18.52
CA THR A 81 8.45 21.23 -18.75
C THR A 81 7.67 19.98 -18.34
N GLU A 82 8.11 18.80 -18.79
CA GLU A 82 7.53 17.52 -18.34
C GLU A 82 7.53 17.35 -16.81
N ASN A 83 8.57 17.88 -16.13
CA ASN A 83 8.66 17.83 -14.68
C ASN A 83 7.63 18.74 -14.02
N ASP A 84 7.41 19.93 -14.57
CA ASP A 84 6.40 20.87 -14.08
C ASP A 84 5.00 20.27 -14.24
N VAL A 85 4.71 19.69 -15.41
CA VAL A 85 3.45 18.97 -15.65
C VAL A 85 3.28 17.83 -14.66
N LYS A 86 4.34 17.05 -14.40
CA LYS A 86 4.30 15.94 -13.45
C LYS A 86 4.00 16.41 -12.03
N MET A 87 4.59 17.52 -11.58
CA MET A 87 4.34 18.10 -10.25
C MET A 87 2.92 18.67 -10.16
N ALA A 88 2.52 19.51 -11.11
CA ALA A 88 1.18 20.10 -11.16
C ALA A 88 0.08 19.02 -11.17
N MET A 89 0.24 17.96 -11.97
CA MET A 89 -0.72 16.84 -11.98
C MET A 89 -0.67 16.00 -10.72
N LYS A 90 0.44 15.98 -9.97
CA LYS A 90 0.48 15.29 -8.67
C LYS A 90 -0.29 16.10 -7.64
N ASP A 91 -0.06 17.41 -7.59
CA ASP A 91 -0.67 18.30 -6.61
C ASP A 91 -2.18 18.42 -6.84
N LEU A 92 -2.62 18.61 -8.09
CA LEU A 92 -4.03 18.60 -8.47
C LEU A 92 -4.72 17.31 -8.02
N GLY A 93 -4.10 16.15 -8.27
CA GLY A 93 -4.71 14.87 -7.88
C GLY A 93 -4.81 14.67 -6.37
N ILE A 94 -3.96 15.31 -5.57
CA ILE A 94 -4.02 15.26 -4.11
C ILE A 94 -5.15 16.19 -3.64
N GLU A 95 -5.21 17.41 -4.18
CA GLU A 95 -6.26 18.40 -3.89
C GLU A 95 -7.66 17.82 -4.14
N ARG A 96 -7.90 17.27 -5.34
CA ARG A 96 -9.20 16.68 -5.70
C ARG A 96 -9.55 15.47 -4.82
N ALA A 97 -8.57 14.64 -4.46
CA ALA A 97 -8.82 13.50 -3.59
C ALA A 97 -9.27 13.95 -2.18
N ILE A 98 -8.56 14.93 -1.59
CA ILE A 98 -8.86 15.47 -0.26
C ILE A 98 -10.23 16.15 -0.24
N GLU A 99 -10.58 16.91 -1.28
CA GLU A 99 -11.87 17.59 -1.41
C GLU A 99 -13.05 16.65 -1.24
N TYR A 100 -12.96 15.46 -1.83
CA TYR A 100 -14.01 14.43 -1.75
C TYR A 100 -13.77 13.36 -0.67
N GLY A 101 -12.79 13.57 0.21
CA GLY A 101 -12.56 12.76 1.40
C GLY A 101 -11.64 11.56 1.20
N TRP A 102 -11.08 11.34 0.01
CA TRP A 102 -10.12 10.28 -0.23
C TRP A 102 -8.69 10.69 0.14
N PRO A 103 -7.89 9.76 0.70
CA PRO A 103 -6.58 10.09 1.24
C PRO A 103 -5.51 10.41 0.19
N ASN A 104 -5.72 9.98 -1.06
CA ASN A 104 -4.81 10.22 -2.17
C ASN A 104 -5.48 9.95 -3.51
N THR A 105 -4.82 10.40 -4.58
CA THR A 105 -5.26 10.27 -5.97
C THR A 105 -5.49 8.82 -6.41
N TYR A 106 -4.71 7.86 -5.91
CA TYR A 106 -4.83 6.47 -6.34
C TYR A 106 -6.16 5.86 -5.90
N VAL A 107 -6.49 5.99 -4.62
CA VAL A 107 -7.77 5.49 -4.08
C VAL A 107 -8.93 6.24 -4.71
N PHE A 108 -8.81 7.56 -4.83
CA PHE A 108 -9.84 8.40 -5.43
C PHE A 108 -10.19 7.94 -6.87
N THR A 109 -9.17 7.72 -7.70
CA THR A 109 -9.39 7.25 -9.08
C THR A 109 -9.88 5.81 -9.16
N LYS A 110 -9.49 4.95 -8.22
CA LYS A 110 -10.04 3.58 -8.10
C LYS A 110 -11.52 3.59 -7.69
N ALA A 111 -11.92 4.46 -6.77
CA ALA A 111 -13.31 4.64 -6.36
C ALA A 111 -14.17 5.13 -7.54
N MET A 112 -13.71 6.14 -8.29
CA MET A 112 -14.40 6.57 -9.51
C MET A 112 -14.48 5.47 -10.58
N GLY A 113 -13.44 4.62 -10.69
CA GLY A 113 -13.48 3.44 -11.56
C GLY A 113 -14.56 2.45 -11.14
N GLU A 114 -14.72 2.23 -9.84
CA GLU A 114 -15.80 1.40 -9.31
C GLU A 114 -17.19 2.01 -9.56
N MET A 115 -17.35 3.33 -9.42
CA MET A 115 -18.60 4.02 -9.77
C MET A 115 -19.02 3.78 -11.23
N PHE A 116 -18.05 3.72 -12.15
CA PHE A 116 -18.32 3.32 -13.52
C PHE A 116 -18.71 1.86 -13.67
N VAL A 117 -18.10 0.93 -12.92
CA VAL A 117 -18.58 -0.46 -12.90
C VAL A 117 -20.04 -0.51 -12.49
N GLU A 118 -20.39 0.13 -11.37
CA GLU A 118 -21.75 0.13 -10.84
C GLU A 118 -22.77 0.66 -11.84
N THR A 119 -22.44 1.78 -12.49
CA THR A 119 -23.37 2.49 -13.37
C THR A 119 -23.42 1.86 -14.76
N LEU A 120 -22.30 1.38 -15.28
CA LEU A 120 -22.17 0.97 -16.67
C LEU A 120 -22.24 -0.55 -16.86
N LYS A 121 -22.16 -1.39 -15.82
CA LYS A 121 -22.17 -2.86 -16.00
C LYS A 121 -23.48 -3.40 -16.60
N GLU A 122 -24.60 -2.71 -16.45
CA GLU A 122 -25.93 -3.20 -16.88
C GLU A 122 -26.20 -4.62 -16.33
N ASN A 123 -26.50 -5.58 -17.22
CA ASN A 123 -26.75 -6.99 -16.91
C ASN A 123 -25.48 -7.84 -16.86
N MET A 124 -24.29 -7.23 -16.99
CA MET A 124 -23.05 -7.98 -16.92
C MET A 124 -22.80 -8.51 -15.51
N SER A 125 -22.33 -9.76 -15.49
CA SER A 125 -21.65 -10.34 -14.35
C SER A 125 -20.35 -9.60 -14.10
N VAL A 126 -20.23 -9.03 -12.89
CA VAL A 126 -18.99 -8.39 -12.44
C VAL A 126 -18.66 -8.81 -11.02
N VAL A 127 -17.39 -9.12 -10.79
CA VAL A 127 -16.81 -9.31 -9.46
C VAL A 127 -15.87 -8.15 -9.18
N ILE A 128 -16.06 -7.52 -8.02
CA ILE A 128 -15.19 -6.45 -7.51
C ILE A 128 -14.44 -7.03 -6.31
N VAL A 129 -13.11 -7.02 -6.37
CA VAL A 129 -12.28 -7.46 -5.25
C VAL A 129 -11.53 -6.28 -4.69
N ARG A 130 -11.57 -6.21 -3.36
CA ARG A 130 -11.01 -5.16 -2.52
C ARG A 130 -9.93 -5.74 -1.63
N PRO A 131 -8.72 -5.96 -2.16
CA PRO A 131 -7.64 -6.44 -1.33
C PRO A 131 -7.20 -5.35 -0.35
N THR A 132 -6.84 -5.79 0.85
CA THR A 132 -6.16 -4.97 1.86
C THR A 132 -4.69 -4.80 1.46
N VAL A 133 -3.79 -4.47 2.39
CA VAL A 133 -2.39 -4.27 2.03
C VAL A 133 -1.77 -5.59 1.59
N VAL A 134 -1.55 -5.73 0.28
CA VAL A 134 -0.99 -6.95 -0.30
C VAL A 134 0.49 -7.09 0.07
N THR A 135 0.83 -8.21 0.68
CA THR A 135 2.20 -8.59 1.06
C THR A 135 2.71 -9.73 0.16
N GLY A 136 3.91 -10.22 0.45
CA GLY A 136 4.49 -11.33 -0.31
C GLY A 136 3.66 -12.61 -0.25
N THR A 137 3.95 -13.54 -1.12
CA THR A 137 3.17 -14.79 -1.18
C THR A 137 3.39 -15.65 0.06
N TYR A 138 2.34 -16.36 0.47
CA TYR A 138 2.39 -17.32 1.57
C TYR A 138 2.99 -18.66 1.12
N ARG A 139 2.52 -19.24 0.00
CA ARG A 139 3.05 -20.49 -0.57
C ARG A 139 3.43 -20.38 -2.04
N GLU A 140 2.60 -19.83 -2.91
CA GLU A 140 2.80 -19.88 -4.37
C GLU A 140 3.14 -18.51 -4.98
N PRO A 141 4.03 -18.42 -6.00
CA PRO A 141 4.77 -19.50 -6.64
C PRO A 141 5.91 -20.07 -5.77
N PHE A 142 6.31 -19.34 -4.73
CA PHE A 142 7.14 -19.82 -3.62
C PHE A 142 6.97 -18.85 -2.44
N PRO A 143 7.20 -19.28 -1.19
CA PRO A 143 7.01 -18.42 -0.02
C PRO A 143 7.89 -17.16 -0.05
N GLY A 144 7.27 -16.00 0.20
CA GLY A 144 7.93 -14.70 0.29
C GLY A 144 8.27 -14.09 -1.08
N TRP A 145 7.66 -14.56 -2.17
CA TRP A 145 7.78 -13.89 -3.46
C TRP A 145 7.13 -12.51 -3.37
N VAL A 146 7.87 -11.48 -3.81
CA VAL A 146 7.40 -10.10 -3.92
C VAL A 146 7.90 -9.49 -5.23
N GLU A 147 7.05 -8.70 -5.87
CA GLU A 147 7.44 -7.89 -7.02
C GLU A 147 7.84 -6.48 -6.57
N GLY A 148 9.14 -6.32 -6.31
CA GLY A 148 9.74 -5.07 -5.87
C GLY A 148 9.42 -4.70 -4.42
N VAL A 149 9.84 -3.50 -4.01
CA VAL A 149 9.56 -2.94 -2.68
C VAL A 149 8.27 -2.14 -2.75
N ARG A 150 7.24 -2.59 -2.03
CA ARG A 150 5.92 -1.94 -1.98
C ARG A 150 5.72 -1.25 -0.61
N THR A 151 4.48 -1.00 -0.23
CA THR A 151 4.07 -0.11 0.87
C THR A 151 4.75 -0.40 2.22
N VAL A 152 4.50 -1.56 2.82
CA VAL A 152 5.07 -1.93 4.13
C VAL A 152 6.59 -2.12 4.01
N ASP A 153 7.02 -2.76 2.91
CA ASP A 153 8.42 -2.98 2.59
C ASP A 153 9.23 -1.68 2.54
N SER A 154 8.65 -0.57 2.10
CA SER A 154 9.35 0.71 1.97
C SER A 154 9.76 1.26 3.33
N PHE A 155 8.91 1.09 4.35
CA PHE A 155 9.26 1.47 5.73
C PHE A 155 10.33 0.55 6.29
N PHE A 156 10.16 -0.77 6.16
CA PHE A 156 11.17 -1.75 6.56
C PHE A 156 12.53 -1.48 5.90
N MET A 157 12.54 -1.22 4.59
CA MET A 157 13.75 -0.98 3.81
C MET A 157 14.42 0.33 4.18
N ALA A 158 13.64 1.39 4.42
CA ALA A 158 14.19 2.66 4.86
C ALA A 158 14.73 2.58 6.30
N TYR A 159 14.10 1.77 7.17
CA TYR A 159 14.59 1.48 8.51
C TYR A 159 15.87 0.64 8.49
N SER A 160 15.87 -0.49 7.81
CA SER A 160 17.02 -1.42 7.71
C SER A 160 18.26 -0.78 7.05
N LYS A 161 18.07 0.16 6.11
CA LYS A 161 19.16 0.95 5.50
C LYS A 161 19.62 2.13 6.38
N GLY A 162 19.10 2.29 7.60
CA GLY A 162 19.42 3.41 8.49
C GLY A 162 19.01 4.78 7.93
N LYS A 163 18.04 4.81 7.02
CA LYS A 163 17.46 6.04 6.46
C LYS A 163 16.32 6.58 7.34
N LEU A 164 15.65 5.71 8.10
CA LEU A 164 14.68 6.06 9.13
C LEU A 164 15.26 5.82 10.52
N ALA A 165 15.06 6.79 11.42
CA ALA A 165 15.50 6.69 12.81
C ALA A 165 14.40 6.21 13.77
N CYS A 166 13.13 6.34 13.38
CA CYS A 166 11.97 5.82 14.09
C CYS A 166 10.85 5.47 13.10
N TYR A 167 9.96 4.55 13.48
CA TYR A 167 8.74 4.24 12.74
C TYR A 167 7.64 5.23 13.20
N PRO A 168 7.15 6.14 12.34
CA PRO A 168 6.21 7.18 12.71
C PRO A 168 4.78 6.68 12.55
N ALA A 169 4.38 5.74 13.38
CA ALA A 169 3.02 5.20 13.35
C ALA A 169 2.46 5.00 14.74
N ASN A 170 1.13 4.92 14.82
CA ASN A 170 0.48 4.49 16.04
C ASN A 170 0.80 3.00 16.24
N ASN A 171 1.51 2.70 17.32
CA ASN A 171 1.88 1.34 17.71
C ASN A 171 0.66 0.40 17.80
N ASN A 172 -0.53 0.94 18.12
CA ASN A 172 -1.76 0.17 18.23
C ASN A 172 -2.62 0.22 16.97
N ALA A 173 -2.20 0.93 15.91
CA ALA A 173 -2.95 0.92 14.66
C ALA A 173 -2.88 -0.46 14.02
N ILE A 174 -3.99 -0.81 13.41
CA ILE A 174 -4.21 -2.09 12.75
C ILE A 174 -3.73 -1.94 11.30
N VAL A 175 -2.90 -2.87 10.86
CA VAL A 175 -2.56 -3.06 9.46
C VAL A 175 -3.24 -4.33 9.00
N ASP A 176 -4.29 -4.17 8.21
CA ASP A 176 -4.91 -5.28 7.52
C ASP A 176 -4.05 -5.62 6.29
N THR A 177 -3.49 -6.82 6.29
CA THR A 177 -2.59 -7.31 5.24
C THR A 177 -3.06 -8.66 4.73
N ILE A 178 -2.80 -8.94 3.45
CA ILE A 178 -3.15 -10.22 2.82
C ILE A 178 -2.02 -10.68 1.88
N PRO A 179 -1.59 -11.95 1.92
CA PRO A 179 -0.63 -12.47 0.95
C PRO A 179 -1.16 -12.43 -0.49
N ALA A 180 -0.28 -12.12 -1.45
CA ALA A 180 -0.67 -11.94 -2.86
C ALA A 180 -1.33 -13.18 -3.48
N ASP A 181 -0.85 -14.38 -3.16
CA ASP A 181 -1.38 -15.66 -3.62
C ASP A 181 -2.78 -15.96 -3.09
N MET A 182 -3.09 -15.58 -1.85
CA MET A 182 -4.47 -15.68 -1.34
C MET A 182 -5.43 -14.77 -2.11
N VAL A 183 -4.99 -13.55 -2.47
CA VAL A 183 -5.80 -12.66 -3.32
C VAL A 183 -6.05 -13.31 -4.68
N VAL A 184 -5.01 -13.87 -5.31
CA VAL A 184 -5.13 -14.57 -6.60
C VAL A 184 -6.07 -15.78 -6.50
N ASN A 185 -5.94 -16.60 -5.46
CA ASN A 185 -6.79 -17.76 -5.23
C ASN A 185 -8.26 -17.36 -5.00
N ALA A 186 -8.50 -16.27 -4.26
CA ALA A 186 -9.85 -15.71 -4.10
C ALA A 186 -10.44 -15.27 -5.45
N ILE A 187 -9.63 -14.63 -6.32
CA ILE A 187 -10.06 -14.22 -7.67
C ILE A 187 -10.44 -15.44 -8.51
N ILE A 188 -9.57 -16.44 -8.59
CA ILE A 188 -9.82 -17.65 -9.41
C ILE A 188 -11.07 -18.36 -8.89
N THR A 189 -11.17 -18.54 -7.57
CA THR A 189 -12.33 -19.19 -6.95
C THR A 189 -13.61 -18.41 -7.20
N SER A 190 -13.56 -17.07 -7.14
CA SER A 190 -14.70 -16.22 -7.46
C SER A 190 -15.16 -16.39 -8.91
N MET A 191 -14.24 -16.56 -9.85
CA MET A 191 -14.58 -16.78 -11.26
C MET A 191 -15.30 -18.12 -11.46
N VAL A 192 -14.80 -19.18 -10.81
CA VAL A 192 -15.43 -20.51 -10.85
C VAL A 192 -16.80 -20.50 -10.19
N ALA A 193 -16.89 -19.97 -8.98
CA ALA A 193 -18.14 -19.86 -8.25
C ALA A 193 -19.17 -19.02 -9.03
N HIS A 194 -18.73 -17.91 -9.65
CA HIS A 194 -19.59 -17.08 -10.47
C HIS A 194 -20.08 -17.81 -11.73
N ALA A 195 -19.23 -18.60 -12.39
CA ALA A 195 -19.62 -19.40 -13.55
C ALA A 195 -20.71 -20.44 -13.20
N ILE A 196 -20.68 -20.96 -11.97
CA ILE A 196 -21.62 -21.96 -11.46
C ILE A 196 -22.92 -21.31 -10.95
N ILE A 197 -22.82 -20.24 -10.16
CA ILE A 197 -23.93 -19.70 -9.36
C ILE A 197 -24.81 -18.70 -10.14
N LYS A 198 -24.43 -18.25 -11.34
CA LYS A 198 -25.20 -17.26 -12.14
C LYS A 198 -25.74 -16.07 -11.31
N GLY A 199 -24.94 -15.59 -10.36
CA GLY A 199 -25.21 -14.35 -9.63
C GLY A 199 -24.89 -13.13 -10.49
N ASN A 200 -25.40 -11.94 -10.13
CA ASN A 200 -25.14 -10.71 -10.91
C ASN A 200 -23.95 -9.90 -10.36
N LYS A 201 -23.49 -10.18 -9.14
CA LYS A 201 -22.49 -9.35 -8.45
C LYS A 201 -21.94 -10.00 -7.19
N VAL A 202 -20.62 -9.96 -7.00
CA VAL A 202 -19.98 -10.33 -5.73
C VAL A 202 -18.91 -9.28 -5.40
N PHE A 203 -19.00 -8.71 -4.21
CA PHE A 203 -17.91 -7.95 -3.61
C PHE A 203 -17.07 -8.89 -2.76
N LEU A 204 -15.76 -8.81 -2.86
CA LEU A 204 -14.86 -9.62 -2.06
C LEU A 204 -13.76 -8.75 -1.45
N SER A 205 -13.91 -8.47 -0.18
CA SER A 205 -12.87 -7.89 0.65
C SER A 205 -12.05 -9.04 1.20
N THR A 206 -10.79 -9.11 0.79
CA THR A 206 -9.86 -10.12 1.32
C THR A 206 -9.18 -9.52 2.53
N THR A 207 -9.80 -9.72 3.69
CA THR A 207 -9.40 -9.12 4.97
C THR A 207 -8.84 -10.23 5.84
N SER A 208 -7.83 -9.92 6.66
CA SER A 208 -7.20 -10.96 7.47
C SER A 208 -8.07 -11.47 8.63
N ASN A 209 -9.10 -10.73 9.07
CA ASN A 209 -9.79 -10.84 10.38
C ASN A 209 -8.88 -10.81 11.62
N ASN A 210 -7.63 -11.26 11.50
CA ASN A 210 -6.54 -11.11 12.43
C ASN A 210 -5.95 -9.72 12.23
N THR A 211 -6.32 -8.82 13.13
CA THR A 211 -5.82 -7.44 13.17
C THR A 211 -4.36 -7.44 13.60
N ILE A 212 -3.45 -7.39 12.62
CA ILE A 212 -2.02 -7.28 12.88
C ILE A 212 -1.74 -5.83 13.24
N THR A 213 -1.12 -5.58 14.39
CA THR A 213 -0.80 -4.20 14.77
C THR A 213 0.53 -3.75 14.16
N ILE A 214 0.69 -2.44 13.95
CA ILE A 214 1.97 -1.88 13.50
C ILE A 214 3.10 -2.24 14.47
N THR A 215 2.84 -2.29 15.79
CA THR A 215 3.85 -2.75 16.76
C THR A 215 4.37 -4.14 16.44
N TYR A 216 3.48 -5.06 16.06
CA TYR A 216 3.83 -6.43 15.75
C TYR A 216 4.77 -6.52 14.55
N ILE A 217 4.41 -5.84 13.45
CA ILE A 217 5.23 -5.75 12.24
C ILE A 217 6.58 -5.12 12.59
N THR A 218 6.57 -3.98 13.28
CA THR A 218 7.80 -3.27 13.64
C THR A 218 8.72 -4.15 14.51
N MET A 219 8.18 -4.85 15.51
CA MET A 219 8.96 -5.74 16.38
C MET A 219 9.62 -6.90 15.61
N ASN A 220 8.92 -7.50 14.65
CA ASN A 220 9.49 -8.56 13.81
C ASN A 220 10.51 -8.03 12.80
N GLU A 221 10.26 -6.84 12.23
CA GLU A 221 11.25 -6.10 11.44
C GLU A 221 12.52 -5.82 12.24
N PHE A 222 12.42 -5.44 13.52
CA PHE A 222 13.57 -5.23 14.41
C PHE A 222 14.39 -6.52 14.61
N LYS A 223 13.73 -7.66 14.86
CA LYS A 223 14.41 -8.97 14.98
C LYS A 223 15.17 -9.30 13.70
N HIS A 224 14.55 -9.12 12.53
CA HIS A 224 15.19 -9.37 11.25
C HIS A 224 16.31 -8.41 10.91
N THR A 225 16.16 -7.12 11.21
CA THR A 225 17.21 -6.12 10.96
C THR A 225 18.45 -6.48 11.78
N SER A 226 18.27 -6.90 13.04
CA SER A 226 19.37 -7.37 13.89
C SER A 226 20.03 -8.64 13.35
N PHE A 227 19.25 -9.60 12.86
CA PHE A 227 19.75 -10.84 12.27
C PHE A 227 20.46 -10.62 10.91
N LEU A 228 19.93 -9.73 10.06
CA LEU A 228 20.50 -9.39 8.77
C LEU A 228 21.79 -8.60 8.93
N LEU A 229 21.83 -7.65 9.85
CA LEU A 229 23.07 -6.99 10.28
C LEU A 229 24.08 -8.05 10.72
N ASP A 230 23.69 -8.98 11.60
CA ASP A 230 24.56 -10.10 12.00
C ASP A 230 25.07 -10.93 10.82
N ARG A 231 24.22 -11.22 9.82
CA ARG A 231 24.60 -12.02 8.65
C ARG A 231 25.52 -11.27 7.69
N ILE A 232 25.25 -9.99 7.43
CA ILE A 232 26.08 -9.10 6.61
C ILE A 232 27.43 -8.91 7.31
N LEU A 233 27.43 -8.66 8.61
CA LEU A 233 28.63 -8.48 9.42
C LEU A 233 29.45 -9.77 9.52
N LYS A 234 28.82 -10.95 9.64
CA LYS A 234 29.49 -12.27 9.58
C LYS A 234 30.04 -12.61 8.18
N ARG A 235 29.47 -12.04 7.12
CA ARG A 235 29.99 -12.17 5.75
C ARG A 235 31.16 -11.22 5.53
N PHE A 236 31.09 -9.99 6.05
CA PHE A 236 32.17 -9.01 6.04
C PHE A 236 33.38 -9.49 6.86
N SER A 237 33.17 -10.02 8.07
CA SER A 237 34.26 -10.54 8.92
C SER A 237 34.97 -11.73 8.29
N ARG A 238 34.25 -12.59 7.57
CA ARG A 238 34.83 -13.70 6.78
C ARG A 238 35.66 -13.22 5.59
N LEU A 239 35.24 -12.15 4.92
CA LEU A 239 35.93 -11.61 3.74
C LEU A 239 37.23 -10.88 4.10
N PHE A 240 37.31 -10.28 5.29
CA PHE A 240 38.44 -9.43 5.69
C PHE A 240 39.22 -9.93 6.92
N GLY A 241 38.89 -11.08 7.48
CA GLY A 241 39.64 -11.70 8.59
C GLY A 241 39.64 -10.89 9.91
N LEU A 242 38.70 -9.96 10.07
CA LEU A 242 38.64 -9.06 11.23
C LEU A 242 37.78 -9.64 12.36
N ASN A 243 38.43 -10.00 13.47
CA ASN A 243 37.77 -10.39 14.72
C ASN A 243 37.41 -9.11 15.49
N THR A 244 36.26 -8.51 15.21
CA THR A 244 35.84 -7.24 15.87
C THR A 244 34.70 -7.49 16.84
N ASN A 245 34.85 -7.04 18.08
CA ASN A 245 33.86 -7.21 19.16
C ASN A 245 32.51 -6.57 18.79
N PHE A 246 31.52 -7.43 18.54
CA PHE A 246 30.20 -7.13 17.95
C PHE A 246 29.23 -6.35 18.84
N THR A 247 29.63 -5.99 20.07
CA THR A 247 28.77 -5.30 21.06
C THR A 247 28.59 -3.81 20.76
N PHE A 248 29.53 -3.17 20.05
CA PHE A 248 29.55 -1.72 19.85
C PHE A 248 28.51 -1.23 18.82
N LEU A 249 28.27 -2.00 17.75
CA LEU A 249 27.25 -1.67 16.74
C LEU A 249 25.83 -1.85 17.29
N PHE A 250 25.63 -2.89 18.10
CA PHE A 250 24.37 -3.15 18.81
C PHE A 250 24.10 -2.06 19.86
N GLN A 251 25.13 -1.61 20.60
CA GLN A 251 25.04 -0.46 21.50
C GLN A 251 24.79 0.86 20.77
N PHE A 252 25.29 1.03 19.54
CA PHE A 252 25.05 2.22 18.71
C PHE A 252 23.57 2.32 18.31
N ILE A 253 22.97 1.21 17.85
CA ILE A 253 21.53 1.12 17.52
C ILE A 253 20.67 1.29 18.80
N LYS A 254 21.07 0.69 19.92
CA LYS A 254 20.38 0.83 21.22
C LYS A 254 20.47 2.25 21.80
N ARG A 255 21.59 2.96 21.59
CA ARG A 255 21.76 4.39 21.95
C ARG A 255 20.92 5.31 21.07
N PHE A 256 20.72 4.96 19.79
CA PHE A 256 19.76 5.65 18.91
C PHE A 256 18.31 5.42 19.38
N ARG A 257 18.00 4.21 19.87
CA ARG A 257 16.67 3.82 20.39
C ARG A 257 16.19 4.65 21.59
N ASN A 258 17.08 5.06 22.48
CA ASN A 258 16.71 5.75 23.72
C ASN A 258 16.63 7.29 23.62
N LYS A 259 16.89 7.89 22.44
CA LYS A 259 17.01 9.36 22.30
C LYS A 259 16.07 10.01 21.26
N ILE A 260 15.07 9.29 20.77
CA ILE A 260 14.19 9.78 19.70
C ILE A 260 12.72 9.55 20.08
N LYS A 261 12.17 10.47 20.88
CA LYS A 261 10.77 10.84 20.70
C LYS A 261 10.73 11.61 19.38
N CYS A 262 10.06 11.09 18.34
CA CYS A 262 10.13 11.61 16.96
C CYS A 262 9.85 13.13 16.85
N HIS A 263 9.16 13.73 17.83
CA HIS A 263 8.96 15.17 17.97
C HIS A 263 10.26 16.00 18.13
N HIS A 264 11.33 15.44 18.72
CA HIS A 264 12.61 16.15 18.95
C HIS A 264 13.53 16.21 17.72
N SER A 265 13.26 15.45 16.66
CA SER A 265 14.09 15.44 15.45
C SER A 265 13.99 16.75 14.67
N PHE A 266 12.85 17.44 14.72
CA PHE A 266 12.61 18.72 14.04
C PHE A 266 13.46 19.86 14.65
N ASN A 267 13.48 19.96 15.98
CA ASN A 267 14.28 20.97 16.72
C ASN A 267 15.80 20.76 16.56
N ARG A 268 16.24 19.53 16.26
CA ARG A 268 17.65 19.21 16.01
C ARG A 268 18.15 19.68 14.64
N ILE A 269 17.29 19.82 13.62
CA ILE A 269 17.70 20.35 12.30
C ILE A 269 18.04 21.83 12.41
N GLN A 270 17.20 22.60 13.12
CA GLN A 270 17.46 24.02 13.38
C GLN A 270 18.76 24.22 14.18
N GLY A 271 18.99 23.35 15.18
CA GLY A 271 20.27 23.34 15.92
C GLY A 271 21.48 22.95 15.05
N LEU A 272 21.35 21.97 14.15
CA LEU A 272 22.41 21.60 13.20
C LEU A 272 22.66 22.67 12.14
N GLU A 273 21.63 23.41 11.73
CA GLU A 273 21.76 24.56 10.82
C GLU A 273 22.54 25.70 11.48
N LEU A 274 22.23 26.01 12.74
CA LEU A 274 22.97 26.96 13.57
C LEU A 274 24.43 26.53 13.76
N VAL A 275 24.69 25.26 14.13
CA VAL A 275 26.05 24.73 14.29
C VAL A 275 26.80 24.76 12.95
N ASN A 276 26.16 24.39 11.84
CA ASN A 276 26.80 24.44 10.53
C ASN A 276 27.08 25.89 10.09
N ALA A 277 26.24 26.85 10.46
CA ALA A 277 26.47 28.28 10.21
C ALA A 277 27.64 28.82 11.06
N VAL A 278 27.70 28.47 12.36
CA VAL A 278 28.76 28.87 13.28
C VAL A 278 30.13 28.28 12.90
N PHE A 279 30.15 27.05 12.37
CA PHE A 279 31.38 26.38 11.91
C PHE A 279 31.65 26.57 10.41
N PHE A 280 31.27 27.70 9.81
CA PHE A 280 31.59 28.05 8.41
C PHE A 280 31.26 26.94 7.39
N ARG A 281 30.13 26.26 7.58
CA ARG A 281 29.66 25.17 6.72
C ARG A 281 30.50 23.89 6.75
N TYR A 282 31.37 23.71 7.75
CA TYR A 282 32.21 22.51 7.91
C TYR A 282 31.40 21.20 7.93
N PHE A 283 30.17 21.20 8.45
CA PHE A 283 29.29 20.03 8.51
C PHE A 283 28.22 20.01 7.42
N GLN A 284 28.43 20.75 6.32
CA GLN A 284 27.39 20.96 5.31
C GLN A 284 26.93 19.66 4.65
N GLY A 285 27.85 18.71 4.38
CA GLY A 285 27.50 17.38 3.87
C GLY A 285 26.58 16.61 4.82
N THR A 286 26.95 16.55 6.11
CA THR A 286 26.15 15.88 7.15
C THR A 286 24.78 16.54 7.34
N TYR A 287 24.70 17.87 7.31
CA TYR A 287 23.42 18.61 7.37
C TYR A 287 22.53 18.29 6.16
N HIS A 288 23.08 18.32 4.94
CA HIS A 288 22.33 18.01 3.72
C HIS A 288 21.85 16.56 3.72
N ASP A 289 22.67 15.63 4.19
CA ASP A 289 22.28 14.23 4.32
C ASP A 289 21.16 14.00 5.33
N ILE A 290 21.24 14.61 6.51
CA ILE A 290 20.20 14.53 7.53
C ILE A 290 18.90 15.17 7.01
N LYS A 291 19.00 16.36 6.41
CA LYS A 291 17.85 17.07 5.80
C LYS A 291 17.18 16.23 4.71
N ARG A 292 17.97 15.60 3.82
CA ARG A 292 17.47 14.69 2.78
C ARG A 292 16.79 13.45 3.35
N LYS A 293 17.36 12.84 4.39
CA LYS A 293 16.77 11.68 5.08
C LYS A 293 15.44 12.04 5.72
N ILE A 294 15.38 13.17 6.42
CA ILE A 294 14.15 13.65 7.07
C ILE A 294 13.09 14.01 6.03
N HIS A 295 13.45 14.70 4.95
CA HIS A 295 12.50 15.01 3.89
C HIS A 295 11.95 13.74 3.21
N SER A 296 12.80 12.73 2.98
CA SER A 296 12.35 11.42 2.47
C SER A 296 11.43 10.71 3.46
N MET A 297 11.73 10.81 4.76
CA MET A 297 10.88 10.27 5.83
C MET A 297 9.52 10.95 5.85
N MET A 298 9.46 12.29 5.88
CA MET A 298 8.20 13.03 5.90
C MET A 298 7.33 12.68 4.69
N ARG A 299 7.92 12.55 3.49
CA ARG A 299 7.18 12.09 2.31
C ARG A 299 6.54 10.71 2.49
N LEU A 300 7.25 9.77 3.12
CA LEU A 300 6.69 8.44 3.42
C LEU A 300 5.59 8.54 4.48
N VAL A 301 5.79 9.36 5.52
CA VAL A 301 4.76 9.61 6.54
C VAL A 301 3.52 10.21 5.89
N ASP A 302 3.64 11.28 5.12
CA ASP A 302 2.49 11.96 4.51
C ASP A 302 1.74 11.04 3.54
N LEU A 303 2.48 10.23 2.77
CA LEU A 303 1.89 9.27 1.83
C LEU A 303 1.10 8.17 2.53
N TYR A 304 1.62 7.66 3.66
CA TYR A 304 1.05 6.51 4.34
C TYR A 304 0.29 6.85 5.62
N LYS A 305 0.32 8.10 6.09
CA LYS A 305 -0.36 8.57 7.30
C LYS A 305 -1.82 8.15 7.37
N PRO A 306 -2.62 8.24 6.29
CA PRO A 306 -4.01 7.78 6.31
C PRO A 306 -4.13 6.29 6.64
N TYR A 307 -3.16 5.47 6.22
CA TYR A 307 -3.13 4.03 6.46
C TYR A 307 -2.54 3.70 7.83
N LEU A 308 -1.50 4.41 8.26
CA LEU A 308 -0.84 4.22 9.57
C LEU A 308 -1.69 4.69 10.75
N SER A 309 -2.72 5.49 10.47
CA SER A 309 -3.68 6.02 11.46
C SER A 309 -5.07 5.42 11.30
N PHE A 310 -5.25 4.50 10.34
CA PHE A 310 -6.52 3.84 10.09
C PHE A 310 -6.78 2.80 11.18
N ASN A 311 -7.95 2.89 11.80
CA ASN A 311 -8.43 1.96 12.81
C ASN A 311 -9.77 1.37 12.34
N GLY A 312 -9.77 0.68 11.20
CA GLY A 312 -10.94 -0.02 10.69
C GLY A 312 -10.66 -1.48 10.39
N VAL A 313 -11.72 -2.27 10.45
CA VAL A 313 -11.75 -3.69 10.08
C VAL A 313 -12.73 -3.84 8.93
N PHE A 314 -12.31 -4.48 7.86
CA PHE A 314 -13.16 -4.72 6.70
C PHE A 314 -14.05 -5.93 6.94
N ASP A 315 -15.33 -5.79 6.60
CA ASP A 315 -16.28 -6.89 6.57
C ASP A 315 -15.83 -7.96 5.58
N ASN A 316 -15.93 -9.22 5.98
CA ASN A 316 -15.43 -10.36 5.23
C ASN A 316 -16.53 -11.40 4.96
N MET A 317 -17.81 -11.03 5.13
CA MET A 317 -18.91 -11.98 4.99
C MET A 317 -18.99 -12.57 3.58
N ASN A 318 -18.72 -11.80 2.52
CA ASN A 318 -18.81 -12.35 1.17
C ASN A 318 -17.64 -13.30 0.83
N ILE A 319 -16.45 -13.07 1.40
CA ILE A 319 -15.34 -14.02 1.23
C ILE A 319 -15.62 -15.32 1.98
N GLU A 320 -16.21 -15.28 3.17
CA GLU A 320 -16.62 -16.47 3.92
C GLU A 320 -17.72 -17.25 3.18
N LYS A 321 -18.72 -16.55 2.62
CA LYS A 321 -19.73 -17.17 1.75
C LYS A 321 -19.11 -17.83 0.52
N LEU A 322 -18.12 -17.18 -0.10
CA LEU A 322 -17.42 -17.74 -1.25
C LEU A 322 -16.67 -19.03 -0.87
N GLN A 323 -15.98 -19.06 0.27
CA GLN A 323 -15.27 -20.25 0.76
C GLN A 323 -16.23 -21.42 0.99
N ILE A 324 -17.37 -21.17 1.63
CA ILE A 324 -18.39 -22.19 1.88
C ILE A 324 -18.94 -22.73 0.55
N ALA A 325 -19.32 -21.83 -0.36
CA ALA A 325 -19.86 -22.21 -1.66
C ALA A 325 -18.84 -22.98 -2.52
N ALA A 326 -17.57 -22.57 -2.52
CA ALA A 326 -16.49 -23.25 -3.24
C ALA A 326 -16.24 -24.66 -2.69
N SER A 327 -16.19 -24.79 -1.36
CA SER A 327 -16.02 -26.10 -0.69
C SER A 327 -17.17 -27.05 -1.02
N GLN A 328 -18.42 -26.57 -0.97
CA GLN A 328 -19.60 -27.36 -1.35
C GLN A 328 -19.65 -27.70 -2.84
N GLY A 329 -19.09 -26.83 -3.68
CA GLY A 329 -18.98 -27.02 -5.13
C GLY A 329 -17.84 -27.94 -5.57
N GLY A 330 -17.10 -28.55 -4.63
CA GLY A 330 -16.01 -29.47 -4.92
C GLY A 330 -14.70 -28.80 -5.33
N VAL A 331 -14.53 -27.50 -5.08
CA VAL A 331 -13.23 -26.81 -5.25
C VAL A 331 -12.27 -27.32 -4.19
N GLU A 332 -11.08 -27.74 -4.61
CA GLU A 332 -10.01 -28.15 -3.71
C GLU A 332 -9.43 -26.92 -2.99
N MET A 333 -9.98 -26.59 -1.83
CA MET A 333 -9.57 -25.43 -1.01
C MET A 333 -8.14 -25.54 -0.46
N ASP A 334 -7.56 -26.74 -0.46
CA ASP A 334 -6.14 -26.94 -0.15
C ASP A 334 -5.22 -26.40 -1.26
N LEU A 335 -5.68 -26.46 -2.52
CA LEU A 335 -5.02 -25.85 -3.67
C LEU A 335 -5.36 -24.36 -3.77
N PHE A 336 -6.65 -24.01 -3.75
CA PHE A 336 -7.12 -22.62 -3.83
C PHE A 336 -7.37 -22.04 -2.44
N TYR A 337 -6.34 -22.00 -1.62
CA TYR A 337 -6.44 -21.46 -0.27
C TYR A 337 -6.50 -19.92 -0.28
N PHE A 338 -7.41 -19.36 0.51
CA PHE A 338 -7.50 -17.91 0.73
C PHE A 338 -8.19 -17.56 2.05
N ASP A 339 -8.13 -18.46 3.06
CA ASP A 339 -8.54 -18.15 4.43
C ASP A 339 -7.32 -17.65 5.23
N PRO A 340 -7.25 -16.36 5.59
CA PRO A 340 -6.10 -15.82 6.31
C PRO A 340 -5.97 -16.34 7.74
N LYS A 341 -7.01 -17.00 8.29
CA LYS A 341 -6.96 -17.68 9.59
C LYS A 341 -5.94 -18.83 9.62
N MET A 342 -5.52 -19.35 8.45
CA MET A 342 -4.48 -20.38 8.37
C MET A 342 -3.05 -19.84 8.52
N ILE A 343 -2.87 -18.52 8.52
CA ILE A 343 -1.54 -17.91 8.57
C ILE A 343 -1.13 -17.72 10.02
N GLU A 344 -0.02 -18.34 10.39
CA GLU A 344 0.75 -17.96 11.57
C GLU A 344 1.51 -16.66 11.30
N TRP A 345 0.78 -15.53 11.36
CA TRP A 345 1.25 -14.24 11.88
C TRP A 345 2.77 -14.01 11.88
N ASP A 346 3.34 -14.48 12.99
CA ASP A 346 4.71 -14.19 13.42
C ASP A 346 5.69 -14.89 12.51
N ASP A 347 5.41 -16.15 12.18
CA ASP A 347 6.23 -16.97 11.30
C ASP A 347 6.21 -16.41 9.86
N TYR A 348 5.03 -16.03 9.36
CA TYR A 348 4.92 -15.46 8.03
C TYR A 348 5.76 -14.18 7.87
N PHE A 349 5.63 -13.20 8.77
CA PHE A 349 6.43 -11.98 8.64
C PHE A 349 7.93 -12.23 8.87
N THR A 350 8.26 -13.00 9.90
CA THR A 350 9.65 -13.26 10.31
C THR A 350 10.34 -14.14 9.28
N ASN A 351 9.83 -15.32 9.00
CA ASN A 351 10.55 -16.33 8.24
C ASN A 351 10.24 -16.33 6.74
N VAL A 352 9.14 -15.69 6.30
CA VAL A 352 8.69 -15.74 4.90
C VAL A 352 8.79 -14.36 4.22
N HIS A 353 7.96 -13.40 4.61
CA HIS A 353 7.79 -12.14 3.89
C HIS A 353 9.03 -11.24 3.97
N ILE A 354 9.52 -10.89 5.18
CA ILE A 354 10.67 -9.99 5.33
C ILE A 354 11.93 -10.57 4.66
N PRO A 355 12.29 -11.86 4.84
CA PRO A 355 13.41 -12.47 4.11
C PRO A 355 13.21 -12.44 2.59
N GLY A 356 11.98 -12.61 2.11
CA GLY A 356 11.60 -12.48 0.70
C GLY A 356 11.90 -11.09 0.14
N VAL A 357 11.44 -10.04 0.82
CA VAL A 357 11.72 -8.64 0.48
C VAL A 357 13.22 -8.37 0.41
N VAL A 358 13.98 -8.82 1.41
CA VAL A 358 15.43 -8.64 1.44
C VAL A 358 16.10 -9.33 0.25
N LYS A 359 15.69 -10.56 -0.09
CA LYS A 359 16.22 -11.28 -1.26
C LYS A 359 15.93 -10.53 -2.56
N CYS A 360 14.73 -9.96 -2.72
CA CYS A 360 14.38 -9.21 -3.93
C CYS A 360 15.16 -7.89 -4.05
N VAL A 361 15.56 -7.25 -2.95
CA VAL A 361 16.33 -5.98 -2.98
C VAL A 361 17.84 -6.19 -3.11
N LEU A 362 18.34 -7.36 -2.71
CA LEU A 362 19.76 -7.72 -2.84
C LEU A 362 20.10 -8.39 -4.17
N LYS A 363 19.09 -8.68 -5.01
CA LYS A 363 19.29 -8.93 -6.44
C LYS A 363 19.57 -7.59 -7.12
#